data_AF-A0A3S4FHE4-F1
#
_entry.id   AF-A0A3S4FHE4-F1
#
_cell.length_a   1.000
_cell.length_b   1.000
_cell.length_c   1.000
_cell.angle_alpha   90.00
_cell.angle_beta   90.00
_cell.angle_gamma   90.00
#
_symmetry.space_group_name_H-M   'P 1'
#
loop_
_entity.id
_entity.type
_entity.pdbx_description
1 polymer ?
#
loop_
_entity_poly.entity_id
_entity_poly.type
_entity_poly.pdbx_seq_one_letter_code
_entity_poly.pdbx_strand_id
1 'polypeptide(L)'
;MATEQTAITRATFDEVILPVYAPADFIPVKGKGSRVWDQQGKEYIDFAGGIAVTALGHCHPALVEALKSQGETLWHTSNVFTNEPALRLGRKLIDATFAERVLFMNSGTEANETAFKLARHYACVRHSPFKTKIIAFHNAFHGRSLFTVSVADSRNIPTALGRNPPTLFTFPSTIFMR
;
A
#
# COMPACT_ATOMS: atom_id res chain seq x y z
N MET A 1 16.61 -16.23 -35.56
CA MET A 1 15.17 -16.01 -35.82
C MET A 1 14.64 -15.17 -34.68
N ALA A 2 14.33 -13.89 -34.92
CA ALA A 2 13.67 -13.06 -33.92
C ALA A 2 12.24 -13.58 -33.80
N THR A 3 11.85 -14.07 -32.63
CA THR A 3 10.46 -14.39 -32.34
C THR A 3 9.65 -13.11 -32.47
N GLU A 4 8.66 -13.08 -33.37
CA GLU A 4 7.67 -11.99 -33.42
C GLU A 4 7.02 -11.90 -32.04
N GLN A 5 7.31 -10.81 -31.33
CA GLN A 5 6.68 -10.53 -30.05
C GLN A 5 5.27 -10.01 -30.36
N THR A 6 4.26 -10.77 -29.95
CA THR A 6 2.85 -10.38 -30.10
C THR A 6 2.59 -9.05 -29.40
N ALA A 7 1.77 -8.19 -30.03
CA ALA A 7 1.47 -6.87 -29.50
C ALA A 7 0.70 -6.96 -28.17
N ILE A 8 1.17 -6.25 -27.15
CA ILE A 8 0.50 -6.15 -25.84
C ILE A 8 -0.58 -5.07 -25.94
N THR A 9 -1.83 -5.45 -25.63
CA THR A 9 -3.01 -4.55 -25.70
C THR A 9 -3.81 -4.61 -24.40
N ARG A 10 -4.88 -3.80 -24.30
CA ARG A 10 -5.82 -3.89 -23.17
C ARG A 10 -6.45 -5.28 -23.05
N ALA A 11 -6.73 -5.98 -24.16
CA ALA A 11 -7.31 -7.32 -24.14
C ALA A 11 -6.37 -8.34 -23.45
N THR A 12 -5.05 -8.16 -23.59
CA THR A 12 -4.05 -9.00 -22.92
C THR A 12 -4.22 -9.00 -21.41
N PHE A 13 -4.74 -7.93 -20.79
CA PHE A 13 -5.05 -7.92 -19.35
C PHE A 13 -6.07 -9.01 -18.97
N ASP A 14 -7.13 -9.18 -19.75
CA ASP A 14 -8.20 -10.14 -19.44
C ASP A 14 -7.72 -11.59 -19.64
N GLU A 15 -6.69 -11.78 -20.47
CA GLU A 15 -6.05 -13.08 -20.70
C GLU A 15 -5.10 -13.48 -19.56
N VAL A 16 -4.46 -12.51 -18.90
CA VAL A 16 -3.31 -12.78 -18.01
C VAL A 16 -3.49 -12.35 -16.55
N ILE A 17 -4.41 -11.44 -16.23
CA ILE A 17 -4.64 -10.92 -14.88
C ILE A 17 -6.01 -11.34 -14.35
N LEU A 18 -6.08 -11.74 -13.08
CA LEU A 18 -7.34 -12.04 -12.41
C LEU A 18 -8.33 -10.86 -12.51
N PRO A 19 -9.64 -11.10 -12.70
CA PRO A 19 -10.64 -10.07 -12.99
C PRO A 19 -11.08 -9.29 -11.72
N VAL A 20 -10.12 -8.72 -11.00
CA VAL A 20 -10.33 -7.90 -9.79
C VAL A 20 -10.19 -6.40 -10.05
N TYR A 21 -9.83 -6.02 -11.27
CA TYR A 21 -9.71 -4.65 -11.73
C TYR A 21 -10.46 -4.45 -13.05
N ALA A 22 -10.88 -3.21 -13.30
CA ALA A 22 -11.37 -2.76 -14.59
C ALA A 22 -10.43 -1.64 -15.10
N PRO A 23 -9.30 -1.98 -15.75
CA PRO A 23 -8.37 -0.99 -16.28
C PRO A 23 -9.01 -0.11 -17.36
N ALA A 24 -8.49 1.12 -17.50
CA ALA A 24 -8.80 2.01 -18.62
C ALA A 24 -8.45 1.37 -19.97
N ASP A 25 -8.95 1.94 -21.06
CA ASP A 25 -8.76 1.48 -22.44
C ASP A 25 -7.37 1.80 -23.03
N PHE A 26 -6.55 2.57 -22.31
CA PHE A 26 -5.17 2.91 -22.70
C PHE A 26 -4.14 2.39 -21.68
N ILE A 27 -2.91 2.19 -22.15
CA ILE A 27 -1.81 1.63 -21.35
C ILE A 27 -0.69 2.67 -21.21
N PRO A 28 -0.47 3.26 -20.01
CA PRO A 28 0.69 4.10 -19.72
C PRO A 28 2.02 3.36 -19.93
N VAL A 29 2.97 3.97 -20.64
CA VAL A 29 4.31 3.39 -20.90
C VAL A 29 5.47 4.29 -20.50
N LYS A 30 5.21 5.57 -20.25
CA LYS A 30 6.24 6.54 -19.83
C LYS A 30 5.63 7.58 -18.90
N GLY A 31 6.38 7.99 -17.88
CA GLY A 31 6.04 9.12 -17.03
C GLY A 31 7.23 10.04 -16.81
N LYS A 32 6.98 11.35 -16.67
CA LYS A 32 7.98 12.35 -16.29
C LYS A 32 7.32 13.49 -15.53
N GLY A 33 7.67 13.69 -14.27
CA GLY A 33 6.99 14.65 -13.39
C GLY A 33 5.50 14.30 -13.29
N SER A 34 4.61 15.26 -13.55
CA SER A 34 3.15 15.06 -13.55
C SER A 34 2.59 14.81 -14.95
N ARG A 35 3.37 14.26 -15.88
CA ARG A 35 2.95 13.90 -17.24
C ARG A 35 3.15 12.41 -17.50
N VAL A 36 2.20 11.79 -18.19
CA VAL A 36 2.18 10.37 -18.55
C VAL A 36 1.88 10.22 -20.04
N TRP A 37 2.51 9.27 -20.73
CA TRP A 37 2.26 8.92 -22.12
C TRP A 37 1.86 7.46 -22.25
N ASP A 38 0.87 7.17 -23.10
CA ASP A 38 0.44 5.81 -23.42
C ASP A 38 1.18 5.21 -24.64
N GLN A 39 0.87 3.95 -24.96
CA GLN A 39 1.46 3.22 -26.11
C GLN A 39 1.25 3.93 -27.46
N GLN A 40 0.18 4.73 -27.59
CA GLN A 40 -0.14 5.49 -28.79
C GLN A 40 0.52 6.88 -28.78
N GLY A 41 1.28 7.20 -27.73
CA GLY A 41 1.97 8.48 -27.56
C GLY A 41 1.07 9.61 -27.08
N LYS A 42 -0.19 9.34 -26.72
CA LYS A 42 -1.08 10.37 -26.18
C LYS A 42 -0.62 10.73 -24.77
N GLU A 43 -0.57 12.04 -24.53
CA GLU A 43 -0.11 12.62 -23.28
C GLU A 43 -1.27 12.94 -22.33
N TYR A 44 -1.06 12.70 -21.04
CA TYR A 44 -1.98 12.99 -19.95
C TYR A 44 -1.26 13.82 -18.88
N ILE A 45 -1.97 14.79 -18.30
CA ILE A 45 -1.56 15.43 -17.05
C ILE A 45 -2.07 14.58 -15.90
N ASP A 46 -1.17 14.09 -15.05
CA ASP A 46 -1.48 13.18 -13.94
C ASP A 46 -1.82 13.96 -12.67
N PHE A 47 -3.11 14.06 -12.39
CA PHE A 47 -3.65 14.54 -11.11
C PHE A 47 -4.12 13.40 -10.19
N ALA A 48 -3.92 12.14 -10.60
CA ALA A 48 -4.30 10.96 -9.80
C ALA A 48 -3.11 10.44 -8.97
N GLY A 49 -1.88 10.58 -9.48
CA GLY A 49 -0.66 10.14 -8.83
C GLY A 49 -0.62 8.63 -8.57
N GLY A 50 -1.30 7.84 -9.42
CA GLY A 50 -1.48 6.40 -9.19
C GLY A 50 -2.16 6.08 -7.85
N ILE A 51 -3.19 6.86 -7.49
CA ILE A 51 -3.85 6.84 -6.17
C ILE A 51 -2.92 7.38 -5.09
N ALA A 52 -2.48 8.63 -5.27
CA ALA A 52 -1.63 9.38 -4.33
C ALA A 52 -0.29 8.71 -3.95
N VAL A 53 0.23 7.81 -4.81
CA VAL A 53 1.51 7.10 -4.59
C VAL A 53 2.69 7.95 -5.08
N THR A 54 2.62 8.51 -6.28
CA THR A 54 3.73 9.25 -6.90
C THR A 54 3.81 10.70 -6.40
N ALA A 55 4.02 10.87 -5.09
CA ALA A 55 4.05 12.18 -4.43
C ALA A 55 5.11 13.17 -4.97
N LEU A 56 6.16 12.66 -5.62
CA LEU A 56 7.21 13.46 -6.28
C LEU A 56 7.15 13.38 -7.81
N GLY A 57 6.05 12.86 -8.36
CA GLY A 57 5.88 12.60 -9.78
C GLY A 57 6.64 11.37 -10.29
N HIS A 58 6.48 11.08 -11.58
CA HIS A 58 7.10 9.94 -12.25
C HIS A 58 8.57 10.22 -12.55
N CYS A 59 9.43 9.24 -12.29
CA CYS A 59 10.88 9.27 -12.58
C CYS A 59 11.60 10.53 -12.05
N HIS A 60 11.28 10.97 -10.84
CA HIS A 60 11.97 12.09 -10.19
C HIS A 60 13.49 11.81 -10.12
N PRO A 61 14.38 12.72 -10.59
CA PRO A 61 15.81 12.45 -10.72
C PRO A 61 16.47 11.93 -9.44
N ALA A 62 16.14 12.52 -8.28
CA ALA A 62 16.69 12.08 -7.00
C ALA A 62 16.26 10.65 -6.60
N LEU A 63 15.05 10.21 -6.97
CA LEU A 63 14.58 8.85 -6.67
C LEU A 63 15.20 7.84 -7.62
N VAL A 64 15.35 8.20 -8.90
CA VAL A 64 16.01 7.36 -9.91
C VAL A 64 17.47 7.13 -9.54
N GLU A 65 18.18 8.16 -9.09
CA GLU A 65 19.58 8.05 -8.65
C GLU A 65 19.72 7.16 -7.40
N ALA A 66 18.86 7.36 -6.39
CA ALA A 66 18.86 6.52 -5.20
C ALA A 66 18.58 5.04 -5.52
N LEU A 67 17.67 4.78 -6.48
CA LEU A 67 17.36 3.43 -6.94
C LEU A 67 18.56 2.79 -7.66
N LYS A 68 19.21 3.51 -8.58
CA LYS A 68 20.35 2.99 -9.35
C LYS A 68 21.55 2.71 -8.46
N SER A 69 21.99 3.70 -7.70
CA SER A 69 23.17 3.59 -6.82
C SER A 69 23.00 2.47 -5.78
N GLN A 70 21.85 2.37 -5.11
CA GLN A 70 21.59 1.28 -4.17
C GLN A 70 21.42 -0.06 -4.90
N GLY A 71 20.83 -0.06 -6.10
CA GLY A 71 20.65 -1.25 -6.93
C GLY A 71 21.96 -1.85 -7.43
N GLU A 72 22.99 -1.04 -7.62
CA GLU A 72 24.34 -1.50 -7.95
C GLU A 72 25.11 -1.99 -6.70
N THR A 73 24.57 -1.75 -5.50
CA THR A 73 25.20 -2.09 -4.23
C THR A 73 24.59 -3.33 -3.58
N LEU A 74 23.30 -3.28 -3.22
CA LEU A 74 22.63 -4.36 -2.46
C LEU A 74 21.11 -4.18 -2.44
N TRP A 75 20.36 -5.25 -2.72
CA TRP A 75 18.89 -5.24 -2.78
C TRP A 75 18.22 -5.82 -1.54
N HIS A 76 18.62 -7.03 -1.12
CA HIS A 76 17.90 -7.75 -0.07
C HIS A 76 18.81 -8.71 0.71
N THR A 77 18.66 -8.72 2.03
CA THR A 77 19.44 -9.57 2.95
C THR A 77 18.56 -10.27 3.99
N SER A 78 17.23 -10.23 3.85
CA SER A 78 16.26 -10.58 4.90
C SER A 78 16.44 -9.74 6.18
N ASN A 79 15.64 -10.03 7.21
CA ASN A 79 15.72 -9.42 8.54
C ASN A 79 16.61 -10.20 9.52
N VAL A 80 17.31 -11.26 9.07
CA VAL A 80 18.42 -11.85 9.86
C VAL A 80 19.53 -10.81 10.06
N PHE A 81 19.68 -9.90 9.08
CA PHE A 81 20.60 -8.78 9.11
C PHE A 81 19.85 -7.45 9.10
N THR A 82 20.51 -6.40 9.60
CA THR A 82 20.08 -5.01 9.35
C THR A 82 20.82 -4.45 8.13
N ASN A 83 20.45 -3.25 7.68
CA ASN A 83 21.14 -2.53 6.61
C ASN A 83 21.10 -1.02 6.86
N GLU A 84 22.12 -0.31 6.37
CA GLU A 84 22.24 1.13 6.61
C GLU A 84 21.08 1.97 6.05
N PRO A 85 20.53 1.70 4.84
CA PRO A 85 19.39 2.46 4.34
C PRO A 85 18.18 2.40 5.28
N ALA A 86 17.83 1.21 5.79
CA ALA A 86 16.73 1.04 6.73
C ALA A 86 16.99 1.80 8.05
N LEU A 87 18.20 1.71 8.61
CA LEU A 87 18.55 2.42 9.84
C LEU A 87 18.52 3.94 9.66
N ARG A 88 19.05 4.45 8.54
CA ARG A 88 19.02 5.89 8.20
C ARG A 88 17.60 6.40 8.03
N LEU A 89 16.74 5.65 7.32
CA LEU A 89 15.33 6.01 7.17
C LEU A 89 14.60 5.98 8.51
N GLY A 90 14.83 4.95 9.33
CA GLY A 90 14.22 4.83 10.65
C GLY A 90 14.60 5.97 11.57
N ARG A 91 15.87 6.38 11.55
CA ARG A 91 16.35 7.53 12.32
C ARG A 91 15.66 8.83 11.91
N LYS A 92 15.57 9.10 10.60
CA LYS A 92 14.88 10.30 10.08
C LYS A 92 13.40 10.35 10.49
N LEU A 93 12.71 9.20 10.49
CA LEU A 93 11.31 9.14 10.91
C LEU A 93 11.15 9.40 12.41
N ILE A 94 12.01 8.81 13.24
CA ILE A 94 12.02 9.01 14.70
C ILE A 94 12.28 10.48 15.03
N ASP A 95 13.31 11.08 14.43
CA ASP A 95 13.69 12.47 14.70
C ASP A 95 12.62 13.47 14.25
N ALA A 96 11.76 13.11 13.29
CA ALA A 96 10.73 14.00 12.71
C ALA A 96 9.31 13.76 13.26
N THR A 97 9.10 12.76 14.13
CA THR A 97 7.75 12.36 14.58
C THR A 97 7.73 12.00 16.07
N PHE A 98 6.59 11.53 16.59
CA PHE A 98 6.48 11.00 17.95
C PHE A 98 7.11 9.61 18.12
N ALA A 99 7.51 8.96 17.02
CA ALA A 99 7.92 7.57 17.05
C ALA A 99 9.27 7.40 17.76
N GLU A 100 9.36 6.38 18.61
CA GLU A 100 10.65 5.96 19.19
C GLU A 100 11.22 4.74 18.47
N ARG A 101 10.39 3.97 17.76
CA ARG A 101 10.74 2.75 17.01
C ARG A 101 9.88 2.65 15.76
N VAL A 102 10.40 1.98 14.74
CA VAL A 102 9.72 1.75 13.45
C VAL A 102 9.90 0.30 12.98
N LEU A 103 8.98 -0.19 12.17
CA LEU A 103 9.09 -1.44 11.42
C LEU A 103 8.73 -1.19 9.96
N PHE A 104 9.57 -1.62 9.02
CA PHE A 104 9.35 -1.45 7.59
C PHE A 104 8.63 -2.65 7.00
N MET A 105 7.65 -2.36 6.14
CA MET A 105 6.82 -3.32 5.41
C MET A 105 6.69 -2.87 3.94
N ASN A 106 6.05 -3.67 3.10
CA ASN A 106 6.01 -3.45 1.66
C ASN A 106 4.71 -2.77 1.19
N SER A 107 3.68 -2.72 2.05
CA SER A 107 2.39 -2.11 1.71
C SER A 107 1.70 -1.50 2.94
N GLY A 108 0.75 -0.60 2.68
CA GLY A 108 -0.14 -0.07 3.73
C GLY A 108 -0.97 -1.16 4.43
N THR A 109 -1.33 -2.23 3.72
CA THR A 109 -2.03 -3.39 4.31
C THR A 109 -1.17 -4.09 5.36
N GLU A 110 0.10 -4.36 5.07
CA GLU A 110 1.03 -5.00 6.02
C GLU A 110 1.38 -4.09 7.21
N ALA A 111 1.50 -2.78 6.96
CA ALA A 111 1.67 -1.80 8.03
C ALA A 111 0.48 -1.79 8.99
N ASN A 112 -0.76 -1.80 8.47
CA ASN A 112 -1.96 -1.87 9.29
C ASN A 112 -2.11 -3.22 10.01
N GLU A 113 -1.80 -4.35 9.38
CA GLU A 113 -1.73 -5.66 10.05
C GLU A 113 -0.78 -5.61 11.25
N THR A 114 0.41 -5.04 11.07
CA THR A 114 1.38 -4.88 12.15
C THR A 114 0.81 -4.02 13.28
N ALA A 115 0.22 -2.87 12.95
CA ALA A 115 -0.37 -1.98 13.94
C ALA A 115 -1.49 -2.67 14.74
N PHE A 116 -2.41 -3.37 14.07
CA PHE A 116 -3.51 -4.06 14.72
C PHE A 116 -3.03 -5.24 15.57
N LYS A 117 -2.07 -6.02 15.09
CA LYS A 117 -1.45 -7.12 15.86
C LYS A 117 -0.69 -6.59 17.07
N LEU A 118 0.06 -5.50 16.93
CA LEU A 118 0.78 -4.87 18.01
C LEU A 118 -0.17 -4.35 19.09
N ALA A 119 -1.24 -3.64 18.70
CA ALA A 119 -2.25 -3.14 19.64
C ALA A 119 -2.94 -4.28 20.40
N ARG A 120 -3.34 -5.35 19.69
CA ARG A 120 -3.93 -6.57 20.29
C ARG A 120 -2.96 -7.26 21.25
N HIS A 121 -1.71 -7.46 20.83
CA HIS A 121 -0.70 -8.12 21.66
C HIS A 121 -0.36 -7.30 22.89
N TYR A 122 -0.17 -5.98 22.74
CA TYR A 122 0.05 -5.06 23.86
C TYR A 122 -1.07 -5.15 24.89
N ALA A 123 -2.34 -5.07 24.45
CA ALA A 123 -3.49 -5.20 25.35
C ALA A 123 -3.52 -6.55 26.08
N CYS A 124 -3.17 -7.63 25.39
CA CYS A 124 -3.08 -8.97 25.95
C CYS A 124 -2.03 -9.06 27.07
N VAL A 125 -0.80 -8.60 26.81
CA VAL A 125 0.34 -8.76 27.73
C VAL A 125 0.45 -7.68 28.80
N ARG A 126 -0.23 -6.54 28.65
CA ARG A 126 -0.23 -5.43 29.63
C ARG A 126 -1.51 -5.32 30.44
N HIS A 127 -2.62 -5.88 29.96
CA HIS A 127 -3.91 -5.77 30.64
C HIS A 127 -4.57 -7.14 30.79
N SER A 128 -5.21 -7.64 29.74
CA SER A 128 -5.98 -8.88 29.80
C SER A 128 -6.09 -9.51 28.42
N PRO A 129 -6.01 -10.86 28.31
CA PRO A 129 -6.25 -11.56 27.05
C PRO A 129 -7.66 -11.32 26.50
N PHE A 130 -8.60 -10.83 27.33
CA PHE A 130 -9.97 -10.52 26.92
C PHE A 130 -10.17 -9.09 26.41
N LYS A 131 -9.16 -8.20 26.52
CA LYS A 131 -9.23 -6.82 26.01
C LYS A 131 -8.92 -6.79 24.50
N THR A 132 -9.86 -7.24 23.68
CA THR A 132 -9.66 -7.51 22.25
C THR A 132 -10.42 -6.61 21.28
N LYS A 133 -11.33 -5.77 21.80
CA LYS A 133 -12.22 -4.93 20.98
C LYS A 133 -11.41 -3.91 20.16
N ILE A 134 -11.71 -3.80 18.87
CA ILE A 134 -11.21 -2.76 17.98
C ILE A 134 -12.39 -1.90 17.54
N ILE A 135 -12.23 -0.58 17.63
CA ILE A 135 -13.22 0.39 17.18
C ILE A 135 -12.72 1.00 15.86
N ALA A 136 -13.57 0.98 14.84
CA ALA A 136 -13.31 1.53 13.52
C ALA A 136 -14.49 2.40 13.04
N PHE A 137 -14.36 2.99 11.86
CA PHE A 137 -15.34 3.94 11.33
C PHE A 137 -15.95 3.46 10.00
N HIS A 138 -17.22 3.81 9.77
CA HIS A 138 -17.88 3.57 8.49
C HIS A 138 -17.12 4.25 7.34
N ASN A 139 -17.07 3.56 6.20
CA ASN A 139 -16.35 3.97 4.99
C ASN A 139 -14.82 4.07 5.14
N ALA A 140 -14.25 3.49 6.20
CA ALA A 140 -12.80 3.39 6.34
C ALA A 140 -12.20 2.43 5.28
N PHE A 141 -10.92 2.65 4.94
CA PHE A 141 -10.13 1.77 4.10
C PHE A 141 -8.78 1.49 4.77
N HIS A 142 -8.52 0.23 5.12
CA HIS A 142 -7.30 -0.18 5.83
C HIS A 142 -6.47 -1.24 5.09
N GLY A 143 -6.90 -1.65 3.90
CA GLY A 143 -6.23 -2.69 3.13
C GLY A 143 -7.16 -3.82 2.70
N ARG A 144 -6.58 -4.86 2.11
CA ARG A 144 -7.30 -5.99 1.52
C ARG A 144 -6.97 -7.36 2.14
N SER A 145 -6.15 -7.41 3.19
CA SER A 145 -6.00 -8.67 3.96
C SER A 145 -7.29 -8.96 4.73
N LEU A 146 -7.52 -10.21 5.10
CA LEU A 146 -8.74 -10.59 5.82
C LEU A 146 -8.99 -9.74 7.07
N PHE A 147 -7.95 -9.44 7.86
CA PHE A 147 -8.13 -8.63 9.06
C PHE A 147 -8.31 -7.15 8.73
N THR A 148 -7.49 -6.57 7.85
CA THR A 148 -7.59 -5.14 7.50
C THR A 148 -8.89 -4.80 6.79
N VAL A 149 -9.36 -5.68 5.91
CA VAL A 149 -10.64 -5.52 5.20
C VAL A 149 -11.82 -5.69 6.16
N SER A 150 -11.70 -6.54 7.18
CA SER A 150 -12.71 -6.65 8.23
C SER A 150 -12.79 -5.34 9.02
N VAL A 151 -11.65 -4.78 9.44
CA VAL A 151 -11.57 -3.51 10.19
C VAL A 151 -12.12 -2.34 9.37
N ALA A 152 -11.92 -2.38 8.06
CA ALA A 152 -12.48 -1.43 7.11
C ALA A 152 -13.97 -1.71 6.85
N ASP A 153 -14.86 -0.96 7.49
CA ASP A 153 -16.30 -1.07 7.23
C ASP A 153 -16.70 -0.34 5.94
N SER A 154 -16.19 -0.84 4.82
CA SER A 154 -16.63 -0.41 3.51
C SER A 154 -17.74 -1.35 3.05
N ARG A 155 -18.97 -0.80 2.94
CA ARG A 155 -20.19 -1.48 2.49
C ARG A 155 -20.08 -2.15 1.10
N ASN A 156 -18.97 -1.94 0.40
CA ASN A 156 -18.66 -2.46 -0.94
C ASN A 156 -17.72 -3.68 -0.93
N ILE A 157 -17.30 -4.20 0.24
CA ILE A 157 -16.57 -5.47 0.29
C ILE A 157 -17.61 -6.60 0.20
N PRO A 158 -17.52 -7.49 -0.81
CA PRO A 158 -18.44 -8.61 -0.92
C PRO A 158 -18.39 -9.45 0.36
N THR A 159 -19.58 -9.77 0.89
CA THR A 159 -19.88 -10.71 1.98
C THR A 159 -19.30 -12.13 1.78
N ALA A 160 -18.57 -12.36 0.69
CA ALA A 160 -18.03 -13.64 0.24
C ALA A 160 -16.85 -14.18 1.08
N LEU A 161 -16.20 -13.36 1.92
CA LEU A 161 -15.06 -13.78 2.75
C LEU A 161 -15.46 -14.27 4.16
N GLY A 162 -16.75 -14.37 4.45
CA GLY A 162 -17.27 -14.76 5.76
C GLY A 162 -17.53 -13.57 6.69
N ARG A 163 -18.09 -13.84 7.88
CA ARG A 163 -18.43 -12.78 8.85
C ARG A 163 -17.17 -12.14 9.45
N ASN A 164 -17.22 -10.82 9.62
CA ASN A 164 -16.23 -10.07 10.40
C ASN A 164 -16.02 -10.72 11.78
N PRO A 165 -14.78 -10.74 12.31
CA PRO A 165 -14.53 -11.25 13.65
C PRO A 165 -15.39 -10.50 14.68
N PRO A 166 -15.98 -11.20 15.68
CA PRO A 166 -16.98 -10.64 16.61
C PRO A 166 -16.45 -9.55 17.55
N THR A 167 -15.17 -9.18 17.42
CA THR A 167 -14.47 -8.20 18.25
C THR A 167 -14.29 -6.84 17.57
N LEU A 168 -14.88 -6.64 16.39
CA LEU A 168 -14.83 -5.38 15.67
C LEU A 168 -16.17 -4.64 15.79
N PHE A 169 -16.11 -3.36 16.17
CA PHE A 169 -17.27 -2.47 16.25
C PHE A 169 -17.02 -1.25 15.37
N THR A 170 -18.02 -0.87 14.57
CA THR A 170 -17.93 0.25 13.63
C THR A 170 -18.93 1.32 14.00
N PHE A 171 -18.51 2.58 13.90
CA PHE A 171 -19.33 3.74 14.22
C PHE A 171 -19.36 4.74 13.07
N PRO A 172 -20.40 5.58 12.98
CA PRO A 172 -20.43 6.71 12.06
C PRO A 172 -19.26 7.67 12.32
N SER A 173 -18.58 8.08 11.24
CA SER A 173 -17.50 9.08 11.28
C SER A 173 -17.97 10.47 11.72
N THR A 174 -19.28 10.72 11.74
CA THR A 174 -19.89 12.00 12.12
C THR A 174 -20.02 12.24 13.63
N ILE A 175 -19.75 11.25 14.48
CA ILE A 175 -19.96 11.37 15.94
C ILE A 175 -18.86 12.19 16.64
N PHE A 176 -17.68 12.38 16.03
CA PHE A 176 -16.52 13.04 16.65
C PHE A 176 -16.23 14.47 16.17
N MET A 177 -17.09 15.07 15.34
CA MET A 177 -16.95 16.47 14.85
C MET A 177 -17.76 17.49 15.66
N ARG A 178 -17.88 17.33 16.99
CA ARG A 178 -18.40 18.38 17.88
C ARG A 178 -17.40 18.70 18.97
#